data_AF-A0A7V1Q4I4-F1
#
_entry.id   AF-A0A7V1Q4I4-F1
#
_cell.length_a   1.000
_cell.length_b   1.000
_cell.length_c   1.000
_cell.angle_alpha   90.00
_cell.angle_beta   90.00
_cell.angle_gamma   90.00
#
_symmetry.space_group_name_H-M   'P 1'
#
loop_
_entity.id
_entity.type
_entity.pdbx_description
1 polymer ?
#
loop_
_entity_poly.entity_id
_entity_poly.type
_entity_poly.pdbx_seq_one_letter_code
_entity_poly.pdbx_strand_id
1 'polypeptide(L)' 'MNTEQRLLTAREVARLLRLHRVTVYKLVRRGVLRAVMLGNTYRFPADTVEQLLRREDGTARPQP' A
#
# COMPACT_ATOMS: atom_id res chain seq x y z
N MET A 1 -5.14 20.85 7.83
CA MET A 1 -5.05 19.43 7.43
C MET A 1 -3.75 19.27 6.63
N ASN A 2 -2.65 18.89 7.28
CA ASN A 2 -1.37 18.74 6.57
C ASN A 2 -1.43 17.42 5.81
N THR A 3 -1.98 17.47 4.59
CA THR A 3 -1.97 16.34 3.66
C THR A 3 -0.56 16.19 3.11
N GLU A 4 0.38 15.81 3.98
CA GLU A 4 1.69 15.36 3.56
C GLU A 4 1.45 14.09 2.73
N GLN A 5 1.55 14.20 1.40
CA GLN A 5 1.44 13.09 0.48
C GLN A 5 2.63 12.14 0.71
N ARG A 6 2.57 11.35 1.78
CA ARG A 6 3.61 10.38 2.10
C ARG A 6 3.59 9.30 1.04
N LEU A 7 4.70 9.24 0.30
CA LEU A 7 4.93 8.26 -0.75
C LEU A 7 5.76 7.11 -0.20
N LEU A 8 5.09 5.97 0.00
CA LEU A 8 5.70 4.74 0.45
C LEU A 8 6.36 4.01 -0.71
N THR A 9 7.39 3.22 -0.43
CA THR A 9 7.99 2.29 -1.38
C THR A 9 7.26 0.94 -1.37
N ALA A 10 7.43 0.14 -2.43
CA ALA A 10 6.88 -1.22 -2.47
C ALA A 10 7.28 -2.08 -1.24
N ARG A 11 8.45 -1.80 -0.65
CA ARG A 11 8.94 -2.52 0.54
C ARG A 11 8.17 -2.12 1.80
N GLU A 12 7.88 -0.83 1.96
CA GLU A 12 7.10 -0.32 3.09
C GLU A 12 5.65 -0.77 3.00
N VAL A 13 5.05 -0.69 1.82
CA VAL A 13 3.69 -1.20 1.58
C VAL A 13 3.58 -2.69 1.89
N ALA A 14 4.56 -3.48 1.45
CA ALA A 14 4.61 -4.91 1.75
C ALA A 14 4.60 -5.18 3.27
N ARG A 15 5.37 -4.40 4.04
CA ARG A 15 5.38 -4.51 5.50
C ARG A 15 4.06 -4.10 6.14
N LEU A 16 3.45 -3.00 5.68
CA LEU A 16 2.18 -2.50 6.22
C LEU A 16 1.03 -3.47 5.97
N LEU A 17 0.95 -4.01 4.76
CA LEU A 17 -0.09 -4.99 4.38
C LEU A 17 0.23 -6.42 4.86
N ARG A 18 1.40 -6.65 5.48
CA ARG A 18 1.92 -7.98 5.84
C ARG A 18 1.97 -8.95 4.64
N LEU A 19 2.31 -8.41 3.46
CA LEU A 19 2.42 -9.13 2.20
C LEU A 19 3.87 -9.26 1.74
N HIS A 20 4.11 -10.20 0.82
CA HIS A 20 5.37 -10.24 0.09
C HIS A 20 5.41 -9.14 -0.99
N ARG A 21 6.60 -8.61 -1.33
CA ARG A 21 6.77 -7.55 -2.36
C ARG A 21 6.16 -7.95 -3.71
N VAL A 22 6.26 -9.22 -4.08
CA VAL A 22 5.65 -9.77 -5.30
C VAL A 22 4.13 -9.61 -5.30
N THR A 23 3.48 -9.79 -4.16
CA THR A 23 2.03 -9.59 -4.04
C THR A 23 1.67 -8.11 -4.21
N VAL A 24 2.47 -7.18 -3.66
CA VAL A 24 2.27 -5.74 -3.90
C VAL A 24 2.30 -5.43 -5.39
N TYR A 25 3.30 -5.93 -6.14
CA TYR A 25 3.34 -5.75 -7.59
C TYR A 25 2.16 -6.40 -8.32
N LYS A 26 1.69 -7.56 -7.86
CA LYS A 26 0.47 -8.19 -8.39
C LYS A 26 -0.77 -7.34 -8.15
N LEU A 27 -0.91 -6.72 -6.97
CA LEU A 27 -2.03 -5.83 -6.65
C LEU A 27 -2.04 -4.58 -7.53
N VAL A 28 -0.86 -4.03 -7.82
CA VAL A 28 -0.72 -2.94 -8.81
C VAL A 28 -1.15 -3.38 -10.19
N ARG A 29 -0.65 -4.53 -10.66
CA ARG A 29 -1.02 -5.10 -11.96
C ARG A 29 -2.51 -5.40 -12.09
N ARG A 30 -3.18 -5.73 -10.98
CA ARG A 30 -4.63 -5.97 -10.91
C ARG A 30 -5.45 -4.69 -10.75
N GLY A 31 -4.81 -3.52 -10.61
CA GLY A 31 -5.49 -2.24 -10.39
C GLY A 31 -6.06 -2.07 -8.98
N VAL A 32 -5.75 -2.98 -8.05
CA VAL A 32 -6.24 -2.92 -6.65
C VAL A 32 -5.47 -1.86 -5.85
N LEU A 33 -4.18 -1.70 -6.15
CA LEU A 33 -3.31 -0.75 -5.46
C LEU A 33 -2.75 0.26 -6.47
N ARG A 34 -2.98 1.56 -6.25
CA ARG A 34 -2.41 2.62 -7.10
C ARG A 34 -0.94 2.83 -6.79
N ALA A 35 -0.13 2.85 -7.83
CA ALA A 35 1.28 3.20 -7.76
C ALA A 35 1.58 4.32 -8.75
N VAL A 36 2.48 5.22 -8.37
CA VAL A 36 3.02 6.28 -9.22
C VAL A 36 4.50 6.01 -9.47
N MET A 37 4.95 6.19 -10.71
CA MET A 37 6.35 6.01 -11.07
C MET A 37 7.08 7.34 -10.87
N LEU A 38 8.00 7.38 -9.91
CA LEU A 38 8.82 8.57 -9.65
C LEU A 38 10.27 8.23 -10.01
N GLY A 39 10.73 8.77 -11.14
CA GLY A 39 11.98 8.35 -11.77
C GLY A 39 11.91 6.86 -12.12
N ASN A 40 12.81 6.07 -11.55
CA ASN A 40 12.89 4.62 -11.79
C ASN A 40 12.31 3.76 -10.66
N THR A 41 11.54 4.36 -9.74
CA THR A 41 11.01 3.66 -8.56
C THR A 41 9.49 3.83 -8.44
N TYR A 42 8.81 2.75 -8.10
CA TYR A 42 7.39 2.79 -7.74
C TYR A 42 7.19 3.39 -6.35
N ARG A 43 6.30 4.37 -6.28
CA ARG A 43 5.84 5.03 -5.08
C ARG A 43 4.34 4.84 -4.90
N PHE A 44 3.92 4.76 -3.65
CA PHE A 44 2.56 4.42 -3.27
C PHE A 44 2.03 5.51 -2.35
N PRO A 45 0.94 6.21 -2.70
CA PRO A 45 0.31 7.15 -1.81
C PRO A 45 -0.15 6.43 -0.53
N ALA A 46 0.26 6.92 0.63
CA ALA A 46 -0.13 6.36 1.92
C ALA A 46 -1.65 6.21 2.04
N ASP A 47 -2.42 7.20 1.58
CA ASP A 47 -3.89 7.19 1.56
C ASP A 47 -4.49 5.95 0.86
N THR A 48 -3.92 5.55 -0.28
CA THR A 48 -4.41 4.36 -1.00
C THR A 48 -4.06 3.07 -0.26
N VAL A 49 -2.90 3.02 0.40
CA VAL A 49 -2.48 1.87 1.20
C VAL A 49 -3.35 1.75 2.45
N GLU A 50 -3.66 2.87 3.11
CA GLU A 50 -4.55 2.91 4.28
C GLU A 50 -5.99 2.55 3.90
N GLN A 51 -6.46 2.94 2.72
CA GLN A 51 -7.77 2.52 2.21
C GLN A 51 -7.81 1.00 1.98
N LEU A 52 -6.73 0.42 1.46
CA LEU A 52 -6.62 -1.03 1.29
C LEU A 52 -6.53 -1.74 2.64
N LEU A 53 -5.74 -1.23 3.58
CA LEU A 53 -5.62 -1.80 4.93
C LEU A 53 -6.99 -1.85 5.61
N ARG A 54 -7.79 -0.78 5.53
CA ARG A 54 -9.17 -0.75 6.04
C ARG A 54 -10.11 -1.77 5.39
N ARG A 55 -9.84 -2.19 4.14
CA ARG A 55 -10.61 -3.25 3.47
C ARG A 55 -10.20 -4.64 3.94
N GLU A 56 -8.90 -4.86 4.14
CA GLU A 56 -8.36 -6.17 4.57
C GLU A 56 -8.55 -6.41 6.08
N ASP A 57 -8.55 -5.35 6.91
CA ASP A 57 -8.74 -5.41 8.37
C ASP A 57 -10.10 -5.99 8.79
N GLY A 58 -11.08 -5.99 7.87
CA GLY A 58 -12.34 -6.73 8.06
C GLY A 58 -12.19 -8.26 8.18
N THR A 59 -11.00 -8.81 7.91
CA THR A 59 -10.70 -10.25 8.01
C THR A 59 -9.59 -10.61 9.00
N ALA A 60 -8.93 -9.64 9.63
CA ALA A 60 -7.83 -9.88 10.56
C ALA A 60 -8.11 -9.22 11.91
N ARG A 61 -8.78 -10.00 12.77
CA ARG A 61 -8.90 -9.95 14.24
C ARG A 61 -8.34 -8.69 14.95
N PRO A 62 -9.14 -8.04 15.84
CA PRO A 62 -8.68 -6.90 16.65
C PRO A 62 -7.42 -7.29 17.43
N GLN A 63 -6.39 -6.45 17.31
CA GLN A 63 -5.18 -6.55 18.10
C GLN A 63 -5.49 -5.86 19.46
N PRO A 64 -5.28 -6.56 20.60
CA PRO A 64 -5.51 -6.00 21.95
C PRO A 64 -4.53 -4.89 22.31
#